data_AF-A0A7X2S9G8-F1
#
_entry.id   AF-A0A7X2S9G8-F1
#
_cell.length_a   1.000
_cell.length_b   1.000
_cell.length_c   1.000
_cell.angle_alpha   90.00
_cell.angle_beta   90.00
_cell.angle_gamma   90.00
#
_symmetry.space_group_name_H-M   'P 1'
#
loop_
_entity.id
_entity.type
_entity.pdbx_description
1 polymer ?
#
loop_
_entity_poly.entity_id
_entity_poly.type
_entity_poly.pdbx_seq_one_letter_code
_entity_poly.pdbx_strand_id
1 'polypeptide(L)'
;MPNISNDKSLENNLLAIFKASLFSAAAIIFIYALTFKAGLSNDHQRWSEFGAFIGGTVGPLISFFAFFALLLTIILQNKAIRISKEELGLTREELTLTREELAKTSASAESQARHFITEAKINDIVESINQIERTITSKRNYTLPIFDDRQNEPQPVALECFLGKDMERVSHLSSGERDLINDPNLRPEEIGDLFKVLFDQLMLLQNIPEATNRYRVLMHRNLETFFLLAQVAALPFDWTSPLDEESKSWIKVYEKNLRSYKSRNKQKRAE
;
A
#
# COMPACT_ATOMS: atom_id res chain seq x y z
N MET A 1 34.62 8.59 12.07
CA MET A 1 35.71 7.65 12.37
C MET A 1 36.37 8.06 13.67
N PRO A 2 36.50 7.17 14.67
CA PRO A 2 37.15 7.52 15.93
C PRO A 2 38.60 7.91 15.66
N ASN A 3 39.02 9.02 16.26
CA ASN A 3 40.30 9.65 15.96
C ASN A 3 41.45 8.91 16.67
N ILE A 4 41.98 7.86 16.02
CA ILE A 4 43.11 7.01 16.47
C ILE A 4 44.38 7.82 16.78
N SER A 5 44.52 9.03 16.22
CA SER A 5 45.70 9.89 16.47
C SER A 5 45.75 10.43 17.90
N ASN A 6 44.60 10.63 18.55
CA ASN A 6 44.57 11.12 19.92
C ASN A 6 45.00 10.04 20.90
N ASP A 7 44.58 8.79 20.71
CA ASP A 7 44.89 7.69 21.62
C ASP A 7 46.41 7.46 21.75
N LYS A 8 47.11 7.41 20.61
CA LYS A 8 48.58 7.33 20.58
C LYS A 8 49.28 8.53 21.23
N SER A 9 48.71 9.73 21.10
CA SER A 9 49.25 10.94 21.75
C SER A 9 49.10 10.87 23.27
N LEU A 10 48.00 10.30 23.76
CA LEU A 10 47.73 10.13 25.18
C LEU A 10 48.62 9.10 25.83
N GLU A 11 48.75 7.93 25.20
CA GLU A 11 49.69 6.90 25.63
C GLU A 11 51.11 7.47 25.72
N ASN A 12 51.53 8.23 24.72
CA ASN A 12 52.85 8.87 24.71
C ASN A 12 53.00 9.92 25.83
N ASN A 13 51.98 10.74 26.10
CA ASN A 13 52.03 11.75 27.16
C ASN A 13 52.03 11.12 28.56
N LEU A 14 51.21 10.09 28.80
CA LEU A 14 51.19 9.34 30.06
C LEU A 14 52.49 8.57 30.27
N LEU A 15 53.02 7.93 29.22
CA LEU A 15 54.33 7.28 29.26
C LEU A 15 55.46 8.28 29.52
N ALA A 16 55.39 9.49 28.97
CA ALA A 16 56.36 10.55 29.23
C ALA A 16 56.33 10.99 30.70
N ILE A 17 55.13 11.21 31.26
CA ILE A 17 54.95 11.55 32.69
C ILE A 17 55.48 10.42 33.58
N PHE A 18 55.20 9.16 33.24
CA PHE A 18 55.68 8.00 33.99
C PHE A 18 57.21 7.88 33.95
N LYS A 19 57.81 8.02 32.76
CA LYS A 19 59.28 8.00 32.59
C LYS A 19 59.94 9.16 33.34
N ALA A 20 59.36 10.36 33.29
CA ALA A 20 59.87 11.52 34.02
C ALA A 20 59.81 11.30 35.54
N SER A 21 58.71 10.74 36.05
CA SER A 21 58.57 10.37 37.46
C SER A 21 59.63 9.35 37.89
N LEU A 22 59.80 8.26 37.13
CA LEU A 22 60.79 7.23 37.42
C LEU A 22 62.24 7.76 37.35
N PHE A 23 62.54 8.59 36.35
CA PHE A 23 63.85 9.23 36.20
C PHE A 23 64.15 10.16 37.38
N SER A 24 63.17 10.97 37.80
CA SER A 24 63.33 11.88 38.94
C SER A 24 63.55 11.14 40.26
N ALA A 25 62.82 10.04 40.50
CA ALA A 25 63.03 9.18 41.65
C ALA A 25 64.42 8.52 41.65
N ALA A 26 64.86 7.99 40.49
CA ALA A 26 66.18 7.40 40.33
C ALA A 26 67.30 8.44 40.52
N ALA A 27 67.12 9.67 40.03
CA ALA A 27 68.06 10.76 40.21
C ALA A 27 68.22 11.13 41.70
N ILE A 28 67.12 11.20 42.46
CA ILE A 28 67.17 11.47 43.91
C ILE A 28 67.92 10.36 44.65
N ILE A 29 67.64 9.09 44.33
CA ILE A 29 68.32 7.94 44.92
C ILE A 29 69.83 7.95 44.57
N PHE A 30 70.17 8.28 43.32
CA PHE A 30 71.55 8.35 42.85
C PHE A 30 72.33 9.47 43.54
N ILE A 31 71.73 10.66 43.66
CA ILE A 31 72.32 11.79 44.38
C ILE A 31 72.58 11.40 45.85
N TYR A 32 71.61 10.76 46.50
CA TYR A 32 71.79 10.25 47.87
C TYR A 32 72.97 9.28 47.97
N ALA A 33 73.08 8.33 47.04
CA ALA A 33 74.17 7.35 47.02
C ALA A 33 75.57 7.99 46.85
N LEU A 34 75.67 9.05 46.03
CA LEU A 34 76.91 9.81 45.85
C LEU A 34 77.28 10.60 47.11
N THR A 35 76.30 11.26 47.74
CA THR A 35 76.53 12.09 48.93
C THR A 35 76.96 11.26 50.14
N PHE A 36 76.35 10.09 50.35
CA PHE A 36 76.59 9.24 51.53
C PHE A 36 77.53 8.05 51.30
N LYS A 37 78.22 8.01 50.14
CA LYS A 37 79.20 6.98 49.77
C LYS A 37 78.67 5.54 49.94
N ALA A 38 77.54 5.21 49.31
CA ALA A 38 76.96 3.88 49.00
C ALA A 38 77.29 2.64 49.88
N GLY A 39 77.70 2.80 51.15
CA GLY A 39 78.11 1.73 52.03
C GLY A 39 76.89 1.09 52.67
N LEU A 40 76.75 -0.23 52.51
CA LEU A 40 75.71 -0.99 53.22
C LEU A 40 76.02 -0.97 54.71
N SER A 41 75.09 -0.42 55.51
CA SER A 41 75.21 -0.43 56.97
C SER A 41 74.46 -1.61 57.56
N ASN A 42 75.08 -2.25 58.56
CA ASN A 42 74.43 -3.26 59.41
C ASN A 42 73.58 -2.62 60.53
N ASP A 43 73.57 -1.28 60.63
CA ASP A 43 72.78 -0.55 61.61
C ASP A 43 71.37 -0.28 61.07
N HIS A 44 70.37 -0.81 61.77
CA HIS A 44 68.96 -0.64 61.43
C HIS A 44 68.53 0.83 61.44
N GLN A 45 69.10 1.67 62.32
CA GLN A 45 68.74 3.07 62.41
C GLN A 45 69.02 3.84 61.11
N ARG A 46 70.12 3.51 60.42
CA ARG A 46 70.47 4.14 59.13
C ARG A 46 69.50 3.77 58.01
N TRP A 47 68.95 2.56 58.04
CA TRP A 47 67.90 2.15 57.10
C TRP A 47 66.59 2.90 57.36
N SER A 48 66.27 3.17 58.62
CA SER A 48 65.11 3.99 59.00
C SER A 48 65.26 5.44 58.50
N GLU A 49 66.44 6.04 58.65
CA GLU A 49 66.73 7.40 58.18
C GLU A 49 66.71 7.51 56.63
N PHE A 50 67.24 6.50 55.93
CA PHE A 50 67.12 6.41 54.47
C PHE A 50 65.65 6.32 54.01
N GLY A 51 64.88 5.43 54.64
CA GLY A 51 63.45 5.28 54.36
C GLY A 51 62.68 6.57 54.58
N ALA A 52 63.00 7.34 55.62
CA ALA A 52 62.41 8.64 55.89
C ALA A 52 62.76 9.69 54.81
N PHE A 53 64.01 9.75 54.33
CA PHE A 53 64.41 10.66 53.26
C PHE A 53 63.73 10.34 51.92
N ILE A 54 63.75 9.07 51.52
CA ILE A 54 63.07 8.61 50.29
C ILE A 54 61.56 8.84 50.40
N GLY A 55 60.95 8.41 51.50
CA GLY A 55 59.52 8.63 51.74
C GLY A 55 59.14 10.11 51.76
N GLY A 56 59.96 10.96 52.37
CA GLY A 56 59.73 12.40 52.50
C GLY A 56 59.98 13.21 51.24
N THR A 57 60.79 12.72 50.30
CA THR A 57 61.17 13.48 49.08
C THR A 57 60.59 12.84 47.81
N VAL A 58 60.81 11.53 47.62
CA VAL A 58 60.33 10.80 46.44
C VAL A 58 58.81 10.60 46.50
N GLY A 59 58.26 10.36 47.69
CA GLY A 59 56.81 10.19 47.89
C GLY A 59 55.97 11.37 47.38
N PRO A 60 56.23 12.62 47.85
CA PRO A 60 55.53 13.81 47.36
C PRO A 60 55.74 14.06 45.86
N LEU A 61 56.95 13.80 45.34
CA LEU A 61 57.25 13.99 43.91
C LEU A 61 56.47 13.02 43.02
N ILE A 62 56.43 11.73 43.38
CA ILE A 62 55.63 10.72 42.67
C ILE A 62 54.14 11.08 42.75
N SER A 63 53.67 11.52 43.93
CA SER A 63 52.27 11.92 44.14
C SER A 63 51.87 13.10 43.27
N PHE A 64 52.78 14.05 43.05
CA PHE A 64 52.56 15.18 42.13
C PHE A 64 52.39 14.73 40.68
N PHE A 65 53.27 13.85 40.18
CA PHE A 65 53.12 13.29 38.83
C PHE A 65 51.86 12.43 38.69
N ALA A 66 51.49 11.67 39.72
CA ALA A 66 50.25 10.90 39.75
C ALA A 66 49.01 11.81 39.67
N PHE A 67 49.01 12.93 40.39
CA PHE A 67 47.95 13.94 40.32
C PHE A 67 47.83 14.54 38.91
N PHE A 68 48.94 14.90 38.27
CA PHE A 68 48.93 15.41 36.89
C PHE A 68 48.42 14.38 35.88
N ALA A 69 48.84 13.12 36.01
CA ALA A 69 48.33 12.04 35.18
C ALA A 69 46.81 11.88 35.34
N LEU A 70 46.31 11.89 36.57
CA LEU A 70 44.88 11.80 36.86
C LEU A 70 44.10 12.99 36.28
N LEU A 71 44.62 14.21 36.42
CA LEU A 71 44.00 15.42 35.88
C LEU A 71 43.91 15.36 34.35
N LEU A 72 44.98 14.93 33.69
CA LEU A 72 45.00 14.71 32.24
C LEU A 72 43.92 13.71 31.82
N THR A 73 43.83 12.57 32.52
CA THR A 73 42.81 11.55 32.26
C THR A 73 41.39 12.11 32.41
N ILE A 74 41.10 12.88 33.46
CA ILE A 74 39.77 13.48 33.67
C ILE A 74 39.38 14.42 32.52
N ILE A 75 40.29 15.28 32.07
CA ILE A 75 40.04 16.22 30.97
C ILE A 75 39.66 15.46 29.69
N LEU A 76 40.35 14.35 29.42
CA LEU A 76 40.13 13.55 28.22
C LEU A 76 38.85 12.74 28.29
N GLN A 77 38.56 12.15 29.45
CA GLN A 77 37.29 11.47 29.70
C GLN A 77 36.12 12.43 29.51
N ASN A 78 36.21 13.66 30.03
CA ASN A 78 35.18 14.68 29.83
C ASN A 78 35.00 15.05 28.35
N LYS A 79 36.10 15.17 27.59
CA LYS A 79 36.02 15.43 26.14
C LYS A 79 35.36 14.26 25.40
N ALA A 80 35.71 13.03 25.73
CA ALA A 80 35.09 11.84 25.13
C ALA A 80 33.59 11.76 25.43
N ILE A 81 33.18 12.02 26.68
CA ILE A 81 31.76 12.07 27.06
C ILE A 81 31.01 13.15 26.29
N ARG A 82 31.61 14.33 26.10
CA ARG A 82 30.99 15.41 25.33
C ARG A 82 30.74 15.01 23.88
N ILE A 83 31.75 14.44 23.22
CA ILE A 83 31.64 13.96 21.83
C ILE A 83 30.57 12.87 21.74
N SER A 84 30.59 11.89 22.65
CA SER A 84 29.60 10.81 22.68
C SER A 84 28.17 11.33 22.85
N LYS A 85 27.96 12.35 23.69
CA LYS A 85 26.64 13.00 23.85
C LYS A 85 26.18 13.70 22.58
N GLU A 86 27.10 14.36 21.88
CA GLU A 86 26.81 15.03 20.61
C GLU A 86 26.45 14.02 19.52
N GLU A 87 27.23 12.95 19.37
CA GLU A 87 26.93 11.84 18.45
C GLU A 87 25.58 11.19 18.76
N LEU A 88 25.28 10.92 20.04
CA LEU A 88 23.97 10.41 20.46
C LEU A 88 22.81 11.36 20.13
N GLY A 89 23.06 12.68 20.19
CA GLY A 89 22.10 13.70 19.79
C GLY A 89 21.79 13.61 18.29
N LEU A 90 22.83 13.60 17.47
CA LEU A 90 22.71 13.48 16.01
C LEU A 90 22.04 12.17 15.60
N THR A 91 22.38 11.03 16.22
CA THR A 91 21.74 9.75 15.95
C THR A 91 20.25 9.75 16.32
N ARG A 92 19.87 10.43 17.41
CA ARG A 92 18.46 10.56 17.78
C ARG A 92 17.69 11.40 16.77
N GLU A 93 18.28 12.48 16.28
CA GLU A 93 17.70 13.33 15.25
C GLU A 93 17.51 12.55 13.94
N GLU A 94 18.55 11.85 13.47
CA GLU A 94 18.48 11.00 12.29
C GLU A 94 17.38 9.92 12.44
N LEU A 95 17.30 9.26 13.60
CA LEU A 95 16.26 8.27 13.87
C LEU A 95 14.85 8.89 13.83
N THR A 96 14.67 10.12 14.29
CA THR A 96 13.37 10.81 14.19
C THR A 96 12.99 11.10 12.75
N LEU A 97 13.94 11.58 11.93
CA LEU A 97 13.72 11.84 10.51
C LEU A 97 13.41 10.53 9.75
N THR A 98 14.16 9.46 10.01
CA THR A 98 13.89 8.14 9.41
C THR A 98 12.50 7.61 9.79
N ARG A 99 12.06 7.80 11.04
CA ARG A 99 10.72 7.38 11.47
C ARG A 99 9.62 8.18 10.77
N GLU A 100 9.81 9.48 10.59
CA GLU A 100 8.86 10.32 9.86
C GLU A 100 8.77 9.91 8.39
N GLU A 101 9.90 9.68 7.74
CA GLU A 101 9.96 9.22 6.34
C GLU A 101 9.34 7.82 6.19
N LEU A 102 9.59 6.91 7.13
CA LEU A 102 8.97 5.59 7.17
C LEU A 102 7.45 5.68 7.35
N ALA A 103 6.97 6.56 8.22
CA ALA A 103 5.53 6.78 8.41
C ALA A 103 4.85 7.30 7.13
N LYS A 104 5.48 8.28 6.45
CA LYS A 104 5.02 8.80 5.16
C LYS A 104 5.01 7.73 4.08
N THR A 105 6.04 6.89 4.05
CA THR A 105 6.17 5.77 3.11
C THR A 105 5.12 4.70 3.38
N SER A 106 4.88 4.35 4.65
CA SER A 106 3.85 3.39 5.06
C SER A 106 2.46 3.86 4.64
N ALA A 107 2.11 5.12 4.91
CA ALA A 107 0.82 5.68 4.49
C ALA A 107 0.63 5.65 2.96
N SER A 108 1.72 5.92 2.22
CA SER A 108 1.69 5.87 0.75
C SER A 108 1.54 4.43 0.24
N ALA A 109 2.24 3.47 0.86
CA ALA A 109 2.14 2.05 0.53
C ALA A 109 0.75 1.48 0.84
N GLU A 110 0.13 1.88 1.96
CA GLU A 110 -1.24 1.51 2.30
C GLU A 110 -2.24 2.05 1.27
N SER A 111 -2.09 3.31 0.86
CA SER A 111 -2.92 3.90 -0.19
C SER A 111 -2.77 3.15 -1.52
N GLN A 112 -1.54 2.81 -1.92
CA GLN A 112 -1.28 2.01 -3.11
C GLN A 112 -1.90 0.61 -3.01
N ALA A 113 -1.76 -0.07 -1.88
CA ALA A 113 -2.38 -1.38 -1.67
C ALA A 113 -3.91 -1.32 -1.82
N ARG A 114 -4.55 -0.27 -1.29
CA ARG A 114 -5.98 -0.04 -1.48
C ARG A 114 -6.34 0.15 -2.96
N HIS A 115 -5.57 0.95 -3.70
CA HIS A 115 -5.78 1.12 -5.14
C HIS A 115 -5.66 -0.20 -5.91
N PHE A 116 -4.66 -1.04 -5.62
CA PHE A 116 -4.51 -2.35 -6.25
C PHE A 116 -5.67 -3.30 -5.94
N ILE A 117 -6.13 -3.33 -4.68
CA ILE A 117 -7.28 -4.16 -4.28
C ILE A 117 -8.55 -3.70 -5.01
N THR A 118 -8.79 -2.39 -5.12
CA THR A 118 -9.94 -1.86 -5.87
C THR A 118 -9.86 -2.22 -7.35
N GLU A 119 -8.71 -2.03 -7.99
CA GLU A 119 -8.50 -2.41 -9.40
C GLU A 119 -8.71 -3.91 -9.63
N ALA A 120 -8.22 -4.78 -8.73
CA ALA A 120 -8.44 -6.21 -8.81
C ALA A 120 -9.94 -6.55 -8.74
N LYS A 121 -10.68 -5.96 -7.79
CA LYS A 121 -12.14 -6.13 -7.68
C LYS A 121 -12.87 -5.69 -8.94
N ILE A 122 -12.49 -4.55 -9.51
CA ILE A 122 -13.07 -4.06 -10.77
C ILE A 122 -12.80 -5.05 -11.89
N ASN A 123 -11.57 -5.57 -12.00
CA ASN A 123 -11.22 -6.56 -13.01
C ASN A 123 -12.02 -7.87 -12.84
N ASP A 124 -12.18 -8.35 -11.62
CA ASP A 124 -12.95 -9.56 -11.32
C ASP A 124 -14.43 -9.39 -11.71
N ILE A 125 -15.04 -8.23 -11.41
CA ILE A 125 -16.42 -7.91 -11.82
C ILE A 125 -16.52 -7.86 -13.35
N VAL A 126 -15.57 -7.21 -14.03
CA VAL A 126 -15.57 -7.11 -15.50
C VAL A 126 -15.43 -8.49 -16.13
N GLU A 127 -14.57 -9.36 -15.60
CA GLU A 127 -14.43 -10.72 -16.10
C GLU A 127 -15.69 -11.56 -15.84
N SER A 128 -16.31 -11.41 -14.67
CA SER A 128 -17.62 -12.01 -14.36
C SER A 128 -18.69 -11.59 -15.37
N ILE A 129 -18.78 -10.29 -15.68
CA ILE A 129 -19.69 -9.76 -16.73
C ILE A 129 -19.41 -10.43 -18.07
N ASN A 130 -18.15 -10.50 -18.50
CA ASN A 130 -17.78 -11.12 -19.77
C ASN A 130 -18.14 -12.62 -19.81
N GLN A 131 -18.02 -13.33 -18.70
CA GLN A 131 -18.41 -14.75 -18.59
C GLN A 131 -19.93 -14.92 -18.66
N ILE A 132 -20.70 -14.04 -18.02
CA ILE A 132 -22.16 -14.03 -18.10
C ILE A 132 -22.60 -13.76 -19.54
N GLU A 133 -22.01 -12.78 -20.22
CA GLU A 133 -22.32 -12.48 -21.62
C GLU A 133 -22.00 -13.64 -22.57
N ARG A 134 -20.87 -14.35 -22.35
CA ARG A 134 -20.56 -15.58 -23.11
C ARG A 134 -21.60 -16.66 -22.84
N THR A 135 -22.07 -16.78 -21.61
CA THR A 135 -23.12 -17.74 -21.23
C THR A 135 -24.44 -17.39 -21.93
N ILE A 136 -24.88 -16.13 -21.87
CA ILE A 136 -26.05 -15.62 -22.60
C ILE A 136 -25.93 -15.92 -24.09
N THR A 137 -24.77 -15.66 -24.68
CA THR A 137 -24.50 -15.93 -26.11
C THR A 137 -24.58 -17.41 -26.44
N SER A 138 -24.09 -18.29 -25.57
CA SER A 138 -24.19 -19.75 -25.74
C SER A 138 -25.63 -20.26 -25.72
N LYS A 139 -26.53 -19.52 -25.04
CA LYS A 139 -27.95 -19.81 -24.90
C LYS A 139 -28.83 -19.04 -25.88
N ARG A 140 -28.27 -18.44 -26.94
CA ARG A 140 -29.00 -17.62 -27.93
C ARG A 140 -30.22 -18.31 -28.58
N ASN A 141 -30.24 -19.65 -28.61
CA ASN A 141 -31.33 -20.44 -29.18
C ASN A 141 -32.51 -20.64 -28.23
N TYR A 142 -32.37 -20.29 -26.94
CA TYR A 142 -33.48 -20.36 -25.99
C TYR A 142 -34.59 -19.42 -26.41
N THR A 143 -35.83 -19.87 -26.25
CA THR A 143 -37.01 -19.13 -26.72
C THR A 143 -37.77 -18.51 -25.56
N LEU A 144 -38.38 -17.36 -25.85
CA LEU A 144 -39.28 -16.63 -24.98
C LEU A 144 -40.70 -16.73 -25.56
N PRO A 145 -41.74 -16.86 -24.70
CA PRO A 145 -43.12 -16.78 -25.14
C PRO A 145 -43.48 -15.30 -25.36
N ILE A 146 -43.73 -14.91 -26.61
CA ILE A 146 -43.94 -13.52 -27.00
C ILE A 146 -45.17 -13.42 -27.89
N PHE A 147 -45.95 -12.35 -27.79
CA PHE A 147 -47.09 -12.13 -28.68
C PHE A 147 -46.64 -11.35 -29.93
N ASP A 148 -46.96 -11.87 -31.12
CA ASP A 148 -46.72 -11.18 -32.39
C ASP A 148 -47.97 -10.37 -32.78
N ASP A 149 -47.89 -9.04 -32.69
CA ASP A 149 -48.98 -8.11 -33.04
C ASP A 149 -49.40 -8.22 -34.53
N ARG A 150 -48.55 -8.77 -35.40
CA ARG A 150 -48.84 -8.94 -36.85
C ARG A 150 -49.71 -10.16 -37.10
N GLN A 151 -49.39 -11.25 -36.42
CA GLN A 151 -50.06 -12.54 -36.58
C GLN A 151 -51.21 -12.71 -35.57
N ASN A 152 -51.26 -11.86 -34.55
CA ASN A 152 -52.23 -11.90 -33.46
C ASN A 152 -52.21 -13.25 -32.71
N GLU A 153 -51.03 -13.85 -32.61
CA GLU A 153 -50.81 -15.16 -32.01
C GLU A 153 -49.50 -15.17 -31.18
N PRO A 154 -49.44 -15.98 -30.11
CA PRO A 154 -48.22 -16.17 -29.33
C PRO A 154 -47.21 -17.02 -30.11
N GLN A 155 -45.96 -16.57 -30.19
CA GLN A 155 -44.86 -17.25 -30.88
C GLN A 155 -43.63 -17.42 -29.98
N PRO A 156 -42.94 -18.57 -30.07
CA PRO A 156 -41.64 -18.74 -29.45
C PRO A 156 -40.59 -17.94 -30.24
N VAL A 157 -40.01 -16.92 -29.61
CA VAL A 157 -38.98 -16.09 -30.24
C VAL A 157 -37.64 -16.36 -29.57
N ALA A 158 -36.64 -16.73 -30.38
CA ALA A 158 -35.29 -16.99 -29.89
C ALA A 158 -34.62 -15.73 -29.32
N LEU A 159 -33.83 -15.90 -28.26
CA LEU A 159 -33.08 -14.83 -27.60
C LEU A 159 -32.15 -14.09 -28.56
N GLU A 160 -31.62 -14.78 -29.59
CA GLU A 160 -30.78 -14.18 -30.64
C GLU A 160 -31.42 -12.94 -31.31
N CYS A 161 -32.75 -12.88 -31.43
CA CYS A 161 -33.47 -11.72 -31.96
C CYS A 161 -33.21 -10.44 -31.14
N PHE A 162 -33.09 -10.58 -29.82
CA PHE A 162 -32.83 -9.47 -28.89
C PHE A 162 -31.34 -9.14 -28.79
N LEU A 163 -30.49 -10.16 -28.85
CA LEU A 163 -29.03 -9.99 -28.84
C LEU A 163 -28.52 -9.28 -30.10
N GLY A 164 -29.16 -9.53 -31.24
CA GLY A 164 -28.83 -8.88 -32.51
C GLY A 164 -29.21 -7.40 -32.60
N LYS A 165 -29.97 -6.88 -31.62
CA LYS A 165 -30.40 -5.47 -31.53
C LYS A 165 -31.14 -4.98 -32.79
N ASP A 166 -31.82 -5.90 -33.47
CA ASP A 166 -32.56 -5.59 -34.68
C ASP A 166 -33.96 -5.07 -34.31
N MET A 167 -34.09 -3.75 -34.34
CA MET A 167 -35.32 -3.05 -33.96
C MET A 167 -36.50 -3.40 -34.88
N GLU A 168 -36.27 -3.79 -36.14
CA GLU A 168 -37.35 -4.17 -37.06
C GLU A 168 -38.00 -5.49 -36.64
N ARG A 169 -37.17 -6.46 -36.23
CA ARG A 169 -37.59 -7.78 -35.78
C ARG A 169 -38.33 -7.77 -34.44
N VAL A 170 -38.11 -6.76 -33.60
CA VAL A 170 -38.70 -6.70 -32.25
C VAL A 170 -39.85 -5.69 -32.13
N SER A 171 -39.96 -4.73 -33.06
CA SER A 171 -40.95 -3.63 -32.99
C SER A 171 -42.43 -4.05 -32.91
N HIS A 172 -42.76 -5.25 -33.32
CA HIS A 172 -44.13 -5.79 -33.39
C HIS A 172 -44.40 -6.85 -32.30
N LEU A 173 -43.45 -7.04 -31.41
CA LEU A 173 -43.53 -8.00 -30.33
C LEU A 173 -44.05 -7.33 -29.07
N SER A 174 -44.95 -8.01 -28.37
CA SER A 174 -45.52 -7.59 -27.09
C SER A 174 -45.52 -8.75 -26.08
N SER A 175 -45.81 -8.46 -24.81
CA SER A 175 -45.82 -9.48 -23.75
C SER A 175 -46.86 -10.57 -24.07
N GLY A 176 -46.41 -11.82 -24.21
CA GLY A 176 -47.29 -12.95 -24.48
C GLY A 176 -47.73 -13.72 -23.23
N GLU A 177 -48.87 -14.40 -23.33
CA GLU A 177 -49.31 -15.37 -22.32
C GLU A 177 -48.41 -16.62 -22.36
N ARG A 178 -47.98 -17.08 -21.17
CA ARG A 178 -46.97 -18.15 -21.01
C ARG A 178 -47.51 -19.56 -21.26
N ASP A 179 -48.82 -19.75 -21.22
CA ASP A 179 -49.44 -21.07 -21.04
C ASP A 179 -49.81 -21.78 -22.36
N LEU A 180 -49.60 -21.14 -23.52
CA LEU A 180 -50.15 -21.59 -24.82
C LEU A 180 -49.11 -22.18 -25.81
N ILE A 181 -47.81 -22.19 -25.48
CA ILE A 181 -46.74 -22.61 -26.42
C ILE A 181 -46.05 -23.88 -25.94
N ASN A 182 -46.04 -24.93 -26.78
CA ASN A 182 -45.29 -26.16 -26.54
C ASN A 182 -43.95 -26.15 -27.31
N ASP A 183 -42.93 -25.52 -26.72
CA ASP A 183 -41.55 -25.51 -27.25
C ASP A 183 -40.56 -26.05 -26.19
N PRO A 184 -39.79 -27.11 -26.48
CA PRO A 184 -38.81 -27.66 -25.53
C PRO A 184 -37.68 -26.68 -25.14
N ASN A 185 -37.42 -25.64 -25.93
CA ASN A 185 -36.43 -24.60 -25.67
C ASN A 185 -36.99 -23.38 -24.91
N LEU A 186 -38.27 -23.40 -24.54
CA LEU A 186 -38.89 -22.34 -23.76
C LEU A 186 -38.22 -22.28 -22.37
N ARG A 187 -37.46 -21.21 -22.12
CA ARG A 187 -36.67 -21.00 -20.89
C ARG A 187 -36.75 -19.57 -20.36
N PRO A 188 -37.95 -19.01 -20.14
CA PRO A 188 -38.11 -17.60 -19.77
C PRO A 188 -37.51 -17.26 -18.40
N GLU A 189 -37.60 -18.18 -17.43
CA GLU A 189 -37.02 -17.99 -16.10
C GLU A 189 -35.49 -17.96 -16.16
N GLU A 190 -34.86 -18.95 -16.82
CA GLU A 190 -33.40 -19.00 -16.97
C GLU A 190 -32.87 -17.73 -17.69
N ILE A 191 -33.57 -17.24 -18.72
CA ILE A 191 -33.18 -15.99 -19.41
C ILE A 191 -33.28 -14.80 -18.45
N GLY A 192 -34.42 -14.65 -17.76
CA GLY A 192 -34.64 -13.57 -16.81
C GLY A 192 -33.58 -13.52 -15.71
N ASP A 193 -33.23 -14.68 -15.16
CA ASP A 193 -32.21 -14.82 -14.13
C ASP A 193 -30.80 -14.46 -14.65
N LEU A 194 -30.43 -14.91 -15.85
CA LEU A 194 -29.14 -14.55 -16.47
C LEU A 194 -28.99 -13.03 -16.64
N PHE A 195 -30.04 -12.37 -17.15
CA PHE A 195 -30.02 -10.92 -17.33
C PHE A 195 -30.08 -10.17 -16.00
N LYS A 196 -30.72 -10.75 -14.96
CA LYS A 196 -30.69 -10.21 -13.61
C LYS A 196 -29.28 -10.23 -13.03
N VAL A 197 -28.58 -11.37 -13.12
CA VAL A 197 -27.20 -11.48 -12.63
C VAL A 197 -26.27 -10.52 -13.40
N LEU A 198 -26.43 -10.41 -14.72
CA LEU A 198 -25.70 -9.44 -15.53
C LEU A 198 -25.94 -8.00 -15.05
N PHE A 199 -27.21 -7.65 -14.82
CA PHE A 199 -27.61 -6.33 -14.36
C PHE A 199 -27.03 -6.02 -12.98
N ASP A 200 -27.13 -6.95 -12.03
CA ASP A 200 -26.58 -6.80 -10.68
C ASP A 200 -25.07 -6.54 -10.72
N GLN A 201 -24.32 -7.24 -11.59
CA GLN A 201 -22.88 -6.99 -11.76
C GLN A 201 -22.59 -5.58 -12.33
N LEU A 202 -23.41 -5.10 -13.26
CA LEU A 202 -23.30 -3.73 -13.78
C LEU A 202 -23.59 -2.69 -12.69
N MET A 203 -24.60 -2.93 -11.85
CA MET A 203 -24.93 -2.05 -10.72
C MET A 203 -23.84 -2.06 -9.65
N LEU A 204 -23.21 -3.21 -9.38
CA LEU A 204 -22.04 -3.27 -8.51
C LEU A 204 -20.90 -2.39 -9.04
N LEU A 205 -20.68 -2.40 -10.35
CA LEU A 205 -19.66 -1.57 -11.00
C LEU A 205 -19.99 -0.08 -10.93
N GLN A 206 -21.27 0.30 -11.02
CA GLN A 206 -21.74 1.69 -10.88
C GLN A 206 -21.43 2.28 -9.49
N ASN A 207 -21.44 1.45 -8.45
CA ASN A 207 -21.18 1.89 -7.08
C ASN A 207 -19.69 2.13 -6.78
N ILE A 208 -18.78 1.83 -7.72
CA ILE A 208 -17.33 2.02 -7.57
C ILE A 208 -16.90 3.27 -8.35
N PRO A 209 -16.49 4.36 -7.68
CA PRO A 209 -16.11 5.62 -8.35
C PRO A 209 -15.02 5.44 -9.42
N GLU A 210 -14.01 4.62 -9.15
CA GLU A 210 -12.89 4.33 -10.04
C GLU A 210 -13.31 3.57 -11.31
N ALA A 211 -14.46 2.89 -11.29
CA ALA A 211 -14.96 2.08 -12.39
C ALA A 211 -15.91 2.84 -13.35
N THR A 212 -16.18 4.12 -13.11
CA THR A 212 -17.18 4.93 -13.84
C THR A 212 -17.11 4.76 -15.36
N ASN A 213 -15.91 4.85 -15.94
CA ASN A 213 -15.72 4.71 -17.40
C ASN A 213 -16.01 3.28 -17.89
N ARG A 214 -15.59 2.25 -17.13
CA ARG A 214 -15.84 0.85 -17.47
C ARG A 214 -17.33 0.54 -17.39
N TYR A 215 -18.00 1.01 -16.34
CA TYR A 215 -19.45 0.95 -16.20
C TYR A 215 -20.15 1.57 -17.39
N ARG A 216 -19.81 2.81 -17.78
CA ARG A 216 -20.47 3.49 -18.92
C ARG A 216 -20.39 2.66 -20.20
N VAL A 217 -19.22 2.12 -20.52
CA VAL A 217 -19.02 1.31 -21.73
C VAL A 217 -19.84 0.02 -21.69
N LEU A 218 -19.78 -0.71 -20.57
CA LEU A 218 -20.48 -2.00 -20.41
C LEU A 218 -21.99 -1.83 -20.32
N MET A 219 -22.45 -0.78 -19.64
CA MET A 219 -23.86 -0.43 -19.56
C MET A 219 -24.39 -0.07 -20.94
N HIS A 220 -23.73 0.84 -21.66
CA HIS A 220 -24.13 1.22 -23.01
C HIS A 220 -24.18 0.02 -23.97
N ARG A 221 -23.22 -0.91 -23.85
CA ARG A 221 -23.21 -2.15 -24.63
C ARG A 221 -24.48 -2.99 -24.42
N ASN A 222 -25.02 -3.06 -23.21
CA ASN A 222 -26.14 -3.93 -22.86
C ASN A 222 -27.50 -3.22 -22.79
N LEU A 223 -27.52 -1.89 -22.72
CA LEU A 223 -28.72 -1.09 -22.46
C LEU A 223 -29.84 -1.33 -23.48
N GLU A 224 -29.48 -1.44 -24.76
CA GLU A 224 -30.44 -1.69 -25.84
C GLU A 224 -31.10 -3.07 -25.69
N THR A 225 -30.32 -4.09 -25.34
CA THR A 225 -30.83 -5.45 -25.13
C THR A 225 -31.76 -5.50 -23.91
N PHE A 226 -31.39 -4.84 -22.81
CA PHE A 226 -32.29 -4.69 -21.65
C PHE A 226 -33.60 -4.00 -22.03
N PHE A 227 -33.51 -2.91 -22.79
CA PHE A 227 -34.70 -2.19 -23.25
C PHE A 227 -35.62 -3.08 -24.10
N LEU A 228 -35.08 -3.81 -25.08
CA LEU A 228 -35.87 -4.68 -25.95
C LEU A 228 -36.52 -5.84 -25.18
N LEU A 229 -35.80 -6.45 -24.22
CA LEU A 229 -36.35 -7.50 -23.36
C LEU A 229 -37.42 -6.97 -22.39
N ALA A 230 -37.28 -5.74 -21.93
CA ALA A 230 -38.28 -5.09 -21.08
C ALA A 230 -39.62 -4.89 -21.81
N GLN A 231 -39.60 -4.55 -23.11
CA GLN A 231 -40.82 -4.34 -23.91
C GLN A 231 -41.69 -5.60 -24.02
N VAL A 232 -41.07 -6.78 -23.95
CA VAL A 232 -41.75 -8.07 -24.02
C VAL A 232 -41.98 -8.70 -22.65
N ALA A 233 -41.77 -7.93 -21.56
CA ALA A 233 -41.88 -8.38 -20.18
C ALA A 233 -40.98 -9.59 -19.83
N ALA A 234 -39.83 -9.74 -20.51
CA ALA A 234 -38.89 -10.83 -20.27
C ALA A 234 -37.94 -10.59 -19.09
N LEU A 235 -37.91 -9.38 -18.53
CA LEU A 235 -37.11 -9.05 -17.35
C LEU A 235 -37.98 -9.15 -16.08
N PRO A 236 -37.69 -10.08 -15.15
CA PRO A 236 -38.51 -10.29 -13.94
C PRO A 236 -38.20 -9.29 -12.81
N PHE A 237 -37.48 -8.20 -13.08
CA PHE A 237 -37.01 -7.24 -12.09
C PHE A 237 -37.07 -5.80 -12.61
N ASP A 238 -37.08 -4.83 -11.70
CA ASP A 238 -36.98 -3.42 -12.05
C ASP A 238 -35.54 -3.06 -12.40
N TRP A 239 -35.30 -2.83 -13.69
CA TRP A 239 -34.01 -2.46 -14.25
C TRP A 239 -33.88 -0.95 -14.50
N THR A 240 -34.94 -0.16 -14.27
CA THR A 240 -34.99 1.27 -14.65
C THR A 240 -34.70 2.23 -13.51
N SER A 241 -35.18 1.93 -12.29
CA SER A 241 -34.98 2.78 -11.12
C SER A 241 -33.51 3.02 -10.75
N PRO A 242 -32.63 1.98 -10.69
CA PRO A 242 -31.26 2.14 -10.20
C PRO A 242 -30.31 2.76 -11.25
N LEU A 243 -30.77 2.95 -12.49
CA LEU A 243 -29.98 3.57 -13.54
C LEU A 243 -29.60 5.02 -13.21
N ASP A 244 -28.43 5.41 -13.70
CA ASP A 244 -27.97 6.79 -13.72
C ASP A 244 -28.77 7.67 -14.72
N GLU A 245 -28.71 8.98 -14.55
CA GLU A 245 -29.46 9.93 -15.38
C GLU A 245 -29.05 9.91 -16.86
N GLU A 246 -27.78 9.59 -17.18
CA GLU A 246 -27.30 9.47 -18.56
C GLU A 246 -27.98 8.28 -19.25
N SER A 247 -27.97 7.11 -18.59
CA SER A 247 -28.68 5.90 -19.04
C SER A 247 -30.19 6.13 -19.19
N LYS A 248 -30.84 6.79 -18.21
CA LYS A 248 -32.28 7.13 -18.29
C LYS A 248 -32.60 8.07 -19.45
N SER A 249 -31.75 9.05 -19.70
CA SER A 249 -31.89 9.98 -20.83
C SER A 249 -31.81 9.23 -22.17
N TRP A 250 -30.83 8.33 -22.31
CA TRP A 250 -30.70 7.49 -23.50
C TRP A 250 -31.98 6.67 -23.76
N ILE A 251 -32.54 6.03 -22.72
CA ILE A 251 -33.76 5.23 -22.83
C ILE A 251 -34.92 6.06 -23.37
N LYS A 252 -35.13 7.28 -22.84
CA LYS A 252 -36.21 8.17 -23.29
C LYS A 252 -36.06 8.53 -24.78
N VAL A 253 -34.84 8.80 -25.23
CA VAL A 253 -34.56 9.09 -26.65
C VAL A 253 -34.83 7.87 -27.51
N TYR A 254 -34.34 6.71 -27.09
CA TYR A 254 -34.51 5.45 -27.82
C TYR A 254 -35.98 5.05 -27.92
N GLU A 255 -36.73 5.16 -26.82
CA GLU A 255 -38.17 4.89 -26.80
C GLU A 255 -38.95 5.81 -27.76
N LYS A 256 -38.61 7.11 -27.79
CA LYS A 256 -39.22 8.07 -28.73
C LYS A 256 -38.96 7.67 -30.19
N ASN A 257 -37.75 7.22 -30.50
CA ASN A 257 -37.39 6.75 -31.83
C ASN A 257 -38.17 5.49 -32.21
N LEU A 258 -38.30 4.53 -31.29
CA LEU A 258 -39.08 3.31 -31.50
C LEU A 258 -40.56 3.63 -31.78
N ARG A 259 -41.19 4.52 -30.99
CA ARG A 259 -42.58 4.94 -31.21
C ARG A 259 -42.78 5.59 -32.58
N SER A 260 -41.83 6.44 -32.98
CA SER A 260 -41.84 7.09 -34.30
C SER A 260 -41.65 6.11 -35.46
N TYR A 261 -40.89 5.03 -35.24
CA TYR A 261 -40.72 3.96 -36.22
C TYR A 261 -42.00 3.11 -36.36
N LYS A 262 -42.61 2.71 -35.24
CA LYS A 262 -43.88 1.96 -35.23
C LYS A 262 -45.00 2.73 -35.96
N SER A 263 -45.11 4.04 -35.78
CA SER A 263 -46.14 4.85 -36.44
C SER A 263 -45.97 4.94 -37.96
N ARG A 264 -44.74 5.16 -38.45
CA ARG A 264 -44.45 5.19 -39.89
C ARG A 264 -44.71 3.85 -40.58
N ASN A 265 -44.33 2.75 -39.94
CA ASN A 265 -44.57 1.41 -40.49
C ASN A 265 -46.05 1.04 -40.47
N LYS A 266 -46.84 1.53 -39.51
CA LYS A 266 -48.30 1.35 -39.53
C LYS A 266 -48.97 2.11 -40.68
N GLN A 267 -48.50 3.32 -40.99
CA GLN A 267 -48.98 4.09 -42.14
C GLN A 267 -48.66 3.41 -43.48
N LYS A 268 -47.42 2.94 -43.69
CA LYS A 268 -47.02 2.22 -44.90
C LYS A 268 -47.75 0.89 -45.15
N ARG A 269 -48.41 0.33 -44.13
CA ARG A 269 -49.18 -0.93 -44.24
C ARG A 269 -50.66 -0.70 -44.49
N ALA A 270 -51.13 0.54 -44.34
CA ALA A 270 -52.51 0.94 -44.60
C ALA A 270 -52.71 1.47 -46.03
N GLU A 271 -51.62 1.71 -46.76
CA GLU A 271 -51.54 2.00 -48.20
C GLU A 271 -51.30 0.71 -48.99
#